data_AF-A0A1V1W2F7-F1
#
_entry.id   AF-A0A1V1W2F7-F1
#
_cell.length_a   1.000
_cell.length_b   1.000
_cell.length_c   1.000
_cell.angle_alpha   90.00
_cell.angle_beta   90.00
_cell.angle_gamma   90.00
#
_symmetry.space_group_name_H-M   'P 1'
#
loop_
_entity.id
_entity.type
_entity.pdbx_description
1 polymer ?
#
loop_
_entity_poly.entity_id
_entity_poly.type
_entity_poly.pdbx_seq_one_letter_code
_entity_poly.pdbx_strand_id
1 'polypeptide(L)'
;MTFVIVVAGLVAWLASGTASARSRRRCEERRRRSVHRDPRTANLLDVERRLREGLTDRQVDFVLARIERDGIAARTLWAWLDRFGAPALVAALASGRGYGELVRLLDSAAQPDLDEMSVLAGLAMPELFEGRDARADL
;
A
#
# COMPACT_ATOMS: atom_id res chain seq x y z
N MET A 1 13.18 -30.40 -41.36
CA MET A 1 11.87 -30.53 -40.68
C MET A 1 11.95 -30.44 -39.16
N THR A 2 13.13 -30.28 -38.55
CA THR A 2 13.34 -30.27 -37.09
C THR A 2 13.20 -28.88 -36.45
N PHE A 3 13.48 -27.80 -37.20
CA PHE A 3 13.40 -26.41 -36.71
C PHE A 3 11.98 -25.95 -36.34
N VAL A 4 10.96 -26.49 -37.01
CA VAL A 4 9.55 -26.09 -36.78
C VAL A 4 9.06 -26.52 -35.40
N ILE A 5 9.56 -27.65 -34.89
CA ILE A 5 9.16 -28.22 -33.58
C ILE A 5 9.74 -27.39 -32.43
N VAL A 6 11.00 -26.94 -32.56
CA VAL A 6 11.67 -26.12 -31.54
C VAL A 6 11.03 -24.73 -31.44
N VAL A 7 10.71 -24.11 -32.58
CA VAL A 7 10.03 -22.81 -32.61
C VAL A 7 8.61 -22.93 -32.04
N ALA A 8 7.84 -23.97 -32.39
CA ALA A 8 6.51 -24.19 -31.85
C ALA A 8 6.51 -24.40 -30.33
N GLY A 9 7.48 -25.14 -29.78
CA GLY A 9 7.63 -25.35 -28.34
C GLY A 9 7.97 -24.05 -27.58
N LEU A 10 8.84 -23.21 -28.16
CA LEU A 10 9.22 -21.92 -27.56
C LEU A 10 8.04 -20.94 -27.53
N VAL A 11 7.25 -20.88 -28.61
CA VAL A 11 6.03 -20.03 -28.67
C VAL A 11 4.98 -20.54 -27.69
N ALA A 12 4.78 -21.86 -27.56
CA ALA A 12 3.86 -22.43 -26.58
C ALA A 12 4.28 -22.12 -25.13
N TRP A 13 5.58 -22.13 -24.82
CA TRP A 13 6.10 -21.80 -23.50
C TRP A 13 5.94 -20.29 -23.18
N LEU A 14 6.26 -19.41 -24.13
CA LEU A 14 6.02 -17.97 -24.02
C LEU A 14 4.52 -17.62 -23.90
N ALA A 15 3.67 -18.30 -24.66
CA ALA A 15 2.22 -18.15 -24.57
C ALA A 15 1.66 -18.61 -23.21
N SER A 16 2.22 -19.69 -22.64
CA SER A 16 1.84 -20.20 -21.32
C SER A 16 2.23 -19.24 -20.19
N GLY A 17 3.40 -18.60 -20.29
CA GLY A 17 3.85 -17.57 -19.34
C GLY A 17 2.95 -16.32 -19.35
N THR A 18 2.56 -15.85 -20.54
CA THR A 18 1.68 -14.68 -20.68
C THR A 18 0.23 -14.97 -20.28
N ALA A 19 -0.27 -16.18 -20.54
CA ALA A 19 -1.59 -16.61 -20.07
C ALA A 19 -1.65 -16.67 -18.52
N SER A 20 -0.58 -17.16 -17.88
CA SER A 20 -0.43 -17.18 -16.42
C SER A 20 -0.33 -15.77 -15.83
N ALA A 21 0.43 -14.86 -16.45
CA ALA A 21 0.51 -13.46 -16.03
C ALA A 21 -0.83 -12.73 -16.18
N ARG A 22 -1.57 -12.97 -17.27
CA ARG A 22 -2.86 -12.36 -17.55
C ARG A 22 -3.96 -12.90 -16.63
N SER A 23 -3.93 -14.19 -16.29
CA SER A 23 -4.88 -14.77 -15.32
C SER A 23 -4.62 -14.24 -13.91
N ARG A 24 -3.34 -14.11 -13.52
CA ARG A 24 -2.93 -13.48 -12.26
C ARG A 24 -3.43 -12.04 -12.17
N ARG A 25 -3.17 -11.21 -13.19
CA ARG A 25 -3.68 -9.82 -13.22
C ARG A 25 -5.20 -9.74 -13.06
N ARG A 26 -5.97 -10.59 -13.76
CA ARG A 26 -7.43 -10.63 -13.61
C ARG A 26 -7.87 -11.07 -12.20
N CYS A 27 -7.16 -12.03 -11.60
CA CYS A 27 -7.42 -12.48 -10.23
C CYS A 27 -7.17 -11.35 -9.23
N GLU A 28 -6.05 -10.64 -9.37
CA GLU A 28 -5.70 -9.48 -8.55
C GLU A 28 -6.72 -8.34 -8.68
N GLU A 29 -7.18 -8.08 -9.89
CA GLU A 29 -8.16 -7.03 -10.14
C GLU A 29 -9.55 -7.37 -9.60
N ARG A 30 -9.94 -8.65 -9.65
CA ARG A 30 -11.14 -9.16 -8.97
C ARG A 30 -11.00 -9.00 -7.46
N ARG A 31 -9.83 -9.37 -6.91
CA ARG A 31 -9.55 -9.26 -5.49
C ARG A 31 -9.59 -7.81 -5.01
N ARG A 32 -8.97 -6.87 -5.73
CA ARG A 32 -9.08 -5.43 -5.44
C ARG A 32 -10.54 -4.97 -5.38
N ARG A 33 -11.36 -5.38 -6.35
CA ARG A 33 -12.79 -5.06 -6.35
C ARG A 33 -13.54 -5.67 -5.17
N SER A 34 -13.21 -6.89 -4.78
CA SER A 34 -13.81 -7.54 -3.61
C SER A 34 -13.44 -6.83 -2.32
N VAL A 35 -12.17 -6.50 -2.11
CA VAL A 35 -11.71 -5.78 -0.89
C VAL A 35 -12.30 -4.37 -0.83
N HIS A 36 -12.44 -3.69 -1.98
CA HIS A 36 -13.11 -2.39 -2.04
C HIS A 36 -14.60 -2.49 -1.71
N ARG A 37 -15.26 -3.61 -2.04
CA ARG A 37 -16.67 -3.84 -1.72
C ARG A 37 -16.87 -4.30 -0.28
N ASP A 38 -15.94 -5.10 0.26
CA ASP A 38 -15.95 -5.53 1.66
C ASP A 38 -14.54 -5.39 2.28
N PRO A 39 -14.26 -4.23 2.91
CA PRO A 39 -12.99 -3.95 3.58
C PRO A 39 -12.60 -4.96 4.66
N ARG A 40 -13.55 -5.75 5.19
CA ARG A 40 -13.28 -6.76 6.22
C ARG A 40 -12.45 -7.93 5.70
N THR A 41 -12.39 -8.10 4.38
CA THR A 41 -11.60 -9.15 3.71
C THR A 41 -10.15 -8.73 3.43
N ALA A 42 -9.78 -7.48 3.72
CA ALA A 42 -8.43 -6.98 3.51
C ALA A 42 -7.43 -7.74 4.39
N ASN A 43 -6.34 -8.23 3.78
CA ASN A 43 -5.20 -8.79 4.50
C ASN A 43 -3.97 -7.88 4.41
N LEU A 44 -2.90 -8.23 5.14
CA LEU A 44 -1.69 -7.41 5.18
C LEU A 44 -1.02 -7.25 3.80
N LEU A 45 -1.09 -8.28 2.95
CA LEU A 45 -0.55 -8.23 1.59
C LEU A 45 -1.34 -7.25 0.69
N ASP A 46 -2.65 -7.14 0.89
CA ASP A 46 -3.48 -6.16 0.20
C ASP A 46 -3.07 -4.75 0.64
N VAL A 47 -2.88 -4.52 1.95
CA VAL A 47 -2.41 -3.25 2.53
C VAL A 47 -1.02 -2.87 2.01
N GLU A 48 -0.04 -3.78 2.07
CA GLU A 48 1.33 -3.58 1.56
C GLU A 48 1.33 -3.16 0.08
N ARG A 49 0.54 -3.85 -0.73
CA ARG A 49 0.40 -3.53 -2.16
C ARG A 49 -0.16 -2.13 -2.36
N ARG A 50 -1.18 -1.76 -1.58
CA ARG A 50 -1.79 -0.44 -1.63
C ARG A 50 -0.82 0.66 -1.17
N LEU A 51 0.02 0.38 -0.18
CA LEU A 51 1.07 1.29 0.28
C LEU A 51 2.10 1.54 -0.83
N ARG A 52 2.58 0.48 -1.50
CA ARG A 52 3.56 0.58 -2.60
C ARG A 52 3.07 1.37 -3.81
N GLU A 53 1.76 1.56 -3.99
CA GLU A 53 1.21 2.37 -5.08
C GLU A 53 1.46 3.88 -4.89
N GLY A 54 1.66 4.34 -3.66
CA GLY A 54 1.74 5.77 -3.34
C GLY A 54 2.89 6.18 -2.43
N LEU A 55 3.72 5.25 -1.97
CA LEU A 55 4.82 5.48 -1.03
C LEU A 55 6.14 4.97 -1.58
N THR A 56 7.24 5.50 -1.04
CA THR A 56 8.59 4.97 -1.29
C THR A 56 8.82 3.68 -0.51
N ASP A 57 9.74 2.82 -0.95
CA ASP A 57 10.05 1.56 -0.25
C ASP A 57 10.39 1.78 1.23
N ARG A 58 11.15 2.83 1.54
CA ARG A 58 11.48 3.21 2.93
C ARG A 58 10.23 3.53 3.76
N GLN A 59 9.26 4.25 3.19
CA GLN A 59 8.00 4.56 3.88
C GLN A 59 7.13 3.31 4.06
N VAL A 60 7.12 2.40 3.07
CA VAL A 60 6.42 1.12 3.18
C VAL A 60 7.02 0.27 4.29
N ASP A 61 8.35 0.12 4.33
CA ASP A 61 9.05 -0.64 5.36
C ASP A 61 8.79 -0.07 6.76
N PHE A 62 8.82 1.26 6.91
CA PHE A 62 8.46 1.93 8.16
C PHE A 62 7.04 1.57 8.62
N VAL A 63 6.06 1.67 7.72
CA VAL A 63 4.66 1.37 8.04
C VAL A 63 4.51 -0.10 8.42
N LEU A 64 5.09 -1.03 7.67
CA LEU A 64 5.02 -2.46 7.97
C LEU A 64 5.65 -2.82 9.31
N ALA A 65 6.85 -2.31 9.59
CA ALA A 65 7.51 -2.50 10.88
C ALA A 65 6.66 -1.96 12.04
N ARG A 66 5.98 -0.83 11.84
CA ARG A 66 5.11 -0.25 12.85
C ARG A 66 3.82 -1.03 13.05
N ILE A 67 3.22 -1.54 11.97
CA ILE A 67 2.04 -2.41 12.01
C ILE A 67 2.33 -3.69 12.80
N GLU A 68 3.46 -4.32 12.52
CA GLU A 68 3.89 -5.54 13.22
C GLU A 68 4.09 -5.27 14.71
N ARG A 69 4.77 -4.17 15.04
CA ARG A 69 5.06 -3.79 16.43
C ARG A 69 3.82 -3.43 17.23
N ASP A 70 2.89 -2.68 16.63
CA ASP A 70 1.72 -2.14 17.32
C ASP A 70 0.47 -3.04 17.15
N GLY A 71 0.59 -4.17 16.43
CA GLY A 71 -0.47 -5.17 16.26
C GLY A 71 -1.70 -4.65 15.51
N ILE A 72 -1.51 -3.73 14.55
CA ILE A 72 -2.61 -3.04 13.88
C ILE A 72 -3.30 -3.98 12.89
N ALA A 73 -4.61 -4.16 13.04
CA ALA A 73 -5.37 -5.03 12.14
C ALA A 73 -5.40 -4.50 10.69
N ALA A 74 -5.21 -5.39 9.71
CA ALA A 74 -5.23 -5.07 8.28
C ALA A 74 -6.51 -4.35 7.83
N ARG A 75 -7.67 -4.72 8.40
CA ARG A 75 -8.95 -4.04 8.15
C ARG A 75 -8.93 -2.55 8.53
N THR A 76 -8.27 -2.22 9.64
CA THR A 76 -8.20 -0.84 10.16
C THR A 76 -7.31 -0.02 9.25
N LEU A 77 -6.16 -0.58 8.85
CA LEU A 77 -5.24 0.04 7.90
C LEU A 77 -5.90 0.27 6.55
N TRP A 78 -6.65 -0.72 6.06
CA TRP A 78 -7.38 -0.59 4.80
C TRP A 78 -8.43 0.53 4.86
N ALA A 79 -9.23 0.60 5.93
CA ALA A 79 -10.18 1.68 6.13
C ALA A 79 -9.49 3.06 6.18
N TRP A 80 -8.30 3.12 6.80
CA TRP A 80 -7.49 4.33 6.86
C TRP A 80 -6.97 4.75 5.48
N LEU A 81 -6.43 3.80 4.72
CA LEU A 81 -5.96 4.00 3.35
C LEU A 81 -7.07 4.42 2.40
N ASP A 82 -8.27 3.88 2.56
CA ASP A 82 -9.43 4.21 1.73
C ASP A 82 -9.93 5.63 2.02
N ARG A 83 -9.97 6.02 3.30
CA ARG A 83 -10.52 7.32 3.72
C ARG A 83 -9.54 8.49 3.60
N PHE A 84 -8.28 8.28 3.96
CA PHE A 84 -7.29 9.35 4.10
C PHE A 84 -6.06 9.17 3.19
N GLY A 85 -5.86 7.98 2.62
CA GLY A 85 -4.74 7.68 1.74
C GLY A 85 -3.46 7.27 2.48
N ALA A 86 -2.48 6.80 1.69
CA ALA A 86 -1.21 6.29 2.18
C ALA A 86 -0.29 7.35 2.81
N PRO A 87 -0.13 8.58 2.25
CA PRO A 87 0.73 9.59 2.84
C PRO A 87 0.29 10.01 4.24
N ALA A 88 -1.01 10.15 4.45
CA ALA A 88 -1.58 10.49 5.73
C ALA A 88 -1.36 9.37 6.77
N LEU A 89 -1.33 8.09 6.35
CA LEU A 89 -1.09 6.97 7.26
C LEU A 89 0.35 6.98 7.77
N VAL A 90 1.30 7.29 6.88
CA VAL A 90 2.71 7.49 7.26
C VAL A 90 2.82 8.63 8.26
N ALA A 91 2.21 9.79 7.97
CA ALA A 91 2.22 10.93 8.88
C ALA A 91 1.62 10.59 10.26
N ALA A 92 0.50 9.85 10.29
CA ALA A 92 -0.12 9.40 11.52
C ALA A 92 0.81 8.53 12.37
N LEU A 93 1.42 7.53 11.75
CA LEU A 93 2.32 6.61 12.44
C LEU A 93 3.64 7.29 12.86
N ALA A 94 4.19 8.17 12.02
CA ALA A 94 5.42 8.91 12.28
C ALA A 94 5.25 10.00 13.35
N SER A 95 4.07 10.63 13.45
CA SER A 95 3.74 11.57 14.53
C SER A 95 3.64 10.92 15.93
N GLY A 96 3.88 9.59 16.01
CA GLY A 96 3.86 8.85 17.28
C GLY A 96 2.45 8.50 17.77
N ARG A 97 1.40 8.82 17.01
CA ARG A 97 0.04 8.40 17.34
C ARG A 97 -0.07 6.88 17.21
N GLY A 98 -0.39 6.22 18.33
CA GLY A 98 -0.54 4.77 18.39
C GLY A 98 -1.87 4.28 17.79
N TYR A 99 -2.04 2.96 17.78
CA TYR A 99 -3.23 2.28 17.24
C TYR A 99 -4.58 2.86 17.73
N GLY A 100 -4.68 3.20 19.03
CA GLY A 100 -5.91 3.75 19.60
C GLY A 100 -6.35 5.09 18.99
N GLU A 101 -5.40 5.96 18.66
CA GLU A 101 -5.69 7.23 18.00
C GLU A 101 -6.08 7.05 16.53
N LEU A 102 -5.45 6.10 15.81
CA LEU A 102 -5.85 5.76 14.45
C LEU A 102 -7.31 5.31 14.38
N VAL A 103 -7.76 4.48 15.33
CA VAL A 103 -9.15 4.04 15.42
C VAL A 103 -10.08 5.20 15.79
N ARG A 104 -9.70 6.04 16.76
CA ARG A 104 -10.49 7.23 17.12
C ARG A 104 -10.70 8.18 15.96
N LEU A 105 -9.67 8.42 15.14
CA LEU A 105 -9.78 9.27 13.95
C LEU A 105 -10.64 8.66 12.85
N LEU A 106 -10.71 7.33 12.76
CA LEU A 106 -11.64 6.64 11.86
C LEU A 106 -13.09 6.77 12.33
N ASP A 107 -13.34 6.68 13.63
CA ASP A 107 -14.70 6.78 14.17
C ASP A 107 -15.19 8.23 14.28
N SER A 108 -14.27 9.20 14.29
CA SER A 108 -14.61 10.62 14.32
C SER A 108 -15.20 11.09 12.99
N ALA A 109 -16.24 11.92 13.08
CA ALA A 109 -16.74 12.70 11.95
C ALA A 109 -15.81 13.88 11.62
N ALA A 110 -14.92 14.27 12.54
CA ALA A 110 -13.95 15.33 12.31
C ALA A 110 -12.83 14.85 11.37
N GLN A 111 -12.47 15.67 10.40
CA GLN A 111 -11.31 15.43 9.56
C GLN A 111 -10.05 15.68 10.41
N PRO A 112 -9.11 14.72 10.50
CA PRO A 112 -7.83 14.96 11.15
C PRO A 112 -7.10 16.10 10.42
N ASP A 113 -6.43 16.97 11.16
CA ASP A 113 -5.52 17.96 10.59
C ASP A 113 -4.27 17.24 10.04
N LEU A 114 -4.33 16.89 8.76
CA LEU A 114 -3.29 16.14 8.08
C LEU A 114 -2.02 16.98 7.87
N ASP A 115 -2.16 18.30 7.83
CA ASP A 115 -1.02 19.22 7.68
C ASP A 115 -0.24 19.27 8.98
N GLU A 116 -0.92 19.44 10.11
CA GLU A 116 -0.29 19.37 11.45
C GLU A 116 0.41 18.01 11.65
N MET A 117 -0.26 16.91 11.31
CA MET A 117 0.33 15.57 11.43
C MET A 117 1.57 15.39 10.54
N SER A 118 1.56 15.95 9.34
CA SER A 118 2.68 15.90 8.41
C SER A 118 3.87 16.71 8.93
N VAL A 119 3.63 17.89 9.50
CA VAL A 119 4.66 18.71 10.16
C VAL A 119 5.27 17.96 11.34
N LEU A 120 4.45 17.43 12.23
CA LEU A 120 4.93 16.65 13.40
C LEU A 120 5.71 15.41 12.96
N ALA A 121 5.25 14.71 11.92
CA ALA A 121 5.95 13.57 11.36
C ALA A 121 7.32 13.96 10.76
N GLY A 122 7.40 15.08 10.04
CA GLY A 122 8.66 15.60 9.51
C GLY A 122 9.65 16.01 10.61
N LEU A 123 9.16 16.52 11.74
CA LEU A 123 9.99 16.83 12.91
C LEU A 123 10.48 15.56 13.63
N ALA A 124 9.64 14.53 13.71
CA ALA A 124 9.96 13.29 14.42
C ALA A 124 10.86 12.34 13.61
N MET A 125 10.66 12.27 12.29
CA MET A 125 11.33 11.35 11.38
C MET A 125 11.64 12.01 10.03
N PRO A 126 12.54 13.02 10.00
CA PRO A 126 12.86 13.77 8.78
C PRO A 126 13.32 12.87 7.62
N GLU A 127 14.06 11.79 7.93
CA GLU A 127 14.59 10.83 6.97
C GLU A 127 13.53 10.05 6.16
N LEU A 128 12.27 10.06 6.62
CA LEU A 128 11.14 9.48 5.90
C LEU A 128 10.54 10.43 4.85
N PHE A 129 10.86 11.72 4.93
CA PHE A 129 10.30 12.78 4.09
C PHE A 129 11.36 13.45 3.20
N GLU A 130 12.65 13.32 3.55
CA GLU A 130 13.78 13.69 2.70
C GLU A 130 13.68 13.00 1.33
N GLY A 131 13.50 13.78 0.28
CA GLY A 131 13.37 13.31 -1.11
C GLY A 131 12.00 13.51 -1.77
N ARG A 132 10.97 13.95 -1.02
CA ARG A 132 9.68 14.40 -1.60
C ARG A 132 9.78 15.81 -2.19
N ASP A 133 10.51 16.70 -1.52
CA ASP A 133 10.63 18.11 -1.93
C ASP A 133 11.47 18.30 -3.21
N ALA A 134 12.43 17.41 -3.47
CA ALA A 134 13.28 17.50 -4.66
C ALA A 134 12.54 17.26 -6.00
N ARG A 135 11.27 16.85 -5.97
CA ARG A 135 10.44 16.60 -7.17
C ARG A 135 9.36 17.67 -7.41
N ALA A 136 9.14 18.59 -6.49
CA ALA A 136 8.16 19.67 -6.68
C ALA A 136 8.71 20.88 -7.46
N ASP A 137 10.03 20.92 -7.69
CA ASP A 137 10.74 22.00 -8.39
C ASP A 137 11.16 21.66 -9.84
N LEU A 138 10.53 20.67 -10.48
CA LEU A 138 10.71 20.33 -11.90
C LEU A 138 9.37 20.31 -12.64
#